data_AF-A0AA48LYG4-F1
#
_entry.id   AF-A0AA48LYG4-F1
#
_cell.length_a   1.000
_cell.length_b   1.000
_cell.length_c   1.000
_cell.angle_alpha   90.00
_cell.angle_beta   90.00
_cell.angle_gamma   90.00
#
_symmetry.space_group_name_H-M   'P 1'
#
loop_
_entity.id
_entity.type
_entity.pdbx_description
1 polymer ?
#
loop_
_entity_poly.entity_id
_entity_poly.type
_entity_poly.pdbx_seq_one_letter_code
_entity_poly.pdbx_strand_id
1 'polypeptide(L)' 'MIACRFAAIVLSLSLLAGAQPAAAFDQAVIGYCKSDIQRLCPDVQPGGGRILQCLKSHKQEMTVGCAQGLAKLKAGMGK' A
#
# COMPACT_ATOMS: atom_id res chain seq x y z
N MET A 1 -2.20 -9.34 -39.63
CA MET A 1 -0.90 -8.91 -40.20
C MET A 1 -0.36 -7.61 -39.54
N ILE A 2 -0.38 -7.48 -38.21
CA ILE A 2 0.08 -6.26 -37.51
C ILE A 2 1.46 -6.47 -36.83
N ALA A 3 2.06 -7.65 -36.95
CA ALA A 3 3.29 -8.03 -36.26
C ALA A 3 4.61 -7.44 -36.85
N CYS A 4 4.60 -6.80 -38.03
CA CYS A 4 5.84 -6.28 -38.66
C CYS A 4 6.02 -4.75 -38.59
N ARG A 5 5.17 -4.02 -37.88
CA ARG A 5 5.37 -2.58 -37.57
C ARG A 5 5.94 -2.37 -36.17
N PHE A 6 6.57 -3.41 -35.62
CA PHE A 6 7.02 -3.50 -34.23
C PHE A 6 8.44 -2.94 -33.96
N ALA A 7 9.18 -2.46 -34.96
CA ALA A 7 10.57 -2.01 -34.76
C ALA A 7 10.76 -0.48 -34.64
N ALA A 8 9.87 0.35 -35.20
CA ALA A 8 10.05 1.82 -35.22
C ALA A 8 9.16 2.59 -34.24
N ILE A 9 8.15 1.96 -33.64
CA ILE A 9 7.19 2.62 -32.72
C ILE A 9 7.66 2.51 -31.25
N VAL A 10 8.73 1.75 -30.98
CA VAL A 10 9.22 1.44 -29.64
C VAL A 10 10.07 2.56 -29.00
N LEU A 11 10.39 3.64 -29.74
CA LEU A 11 11.24 4.74 -29.28
C LEU A 11 10.46 5.95 -28.69
N SER A 12 9.12 5.95 -28.75
CA SER A 12 8.30 7.07 -28.24
C SER A 12 7.36 6.70 -27.09
N LEU A 13 7.36 5.45 -26.61
CA LEU A 13 6.37 4.93 -25.65
C LEU A 13 6.93 4.66 -24.24
N SER A 14 7.95 5.41 -23.81
CA SER A 14 8.62 5.18 -22.52
C SER A 14 8.03 5.96 -21.32
N LEU A 15 6.84 6.56 -21.43
CA LEU A 15 6.31 7.43 -20.37
C LEU A 15 4.92 7.05 -19.84
N LEU A 16 4.65 5.76 -19.62
CA LEU A 16 3.64 5.39 -18.63
C LEU A 16 4.33 5.24 -17.27
N ALA A 17 4.51 6.37 -16.60
CA ALA A 17 4.90 6.42 -15.20
C ALA A 17 3.86 5.62 -14.39
N GLY A 18 4.23 4.41 -13.96
CA GLY A 18 3.44 3.62 -13.04
C GLY A 18 3.39 4.28 -11.67
N ALA A 19 2.47 5.23 -11.47
CA ALA A 19 2.07 5.67 -10.15
C ALA A 19 1.22 4.56 -9.53
N GLN A 20 1.90 3.59 -8.92
CA GLN A 20 1.26 2.48 -8.22
C GLN A 20 0.35 3.01 -7.10
N PRO A 21 -0.80 2.38 -6.80
CA PRO A 21 -1.77 2.88 -5.84
C PRO A 21 -1.34 2.60 -4.39
N ALA A 22 -0.19 3.13 -3.96
CA ALA A 22 0.29 3.03 -2.58
C ALA A 22 -0.68 3.72 -1.60
N ALA A 23 -1.37 4.77 -2.05
CA ALA A 23 -2.31 5.53 -1.22
C ALA A 23 -3.54 4.71 -0.79
N ALA A 24 -4.07 3.84 -1.65
CA ALA A 24 -5.30 3.09 -1.36
C ALA A 24 -5.10 2.10 -0.19
N PHE A 25 -3.93 1.47 -0.14
CA PHE A 25 -3.56 0.56 0.94
C PHE A 25 -3.35 1.30 2.25
N ASP A 26 -2.62 2.42 2.25
CA ASP A 26 -2.41 3.25 3.44
C ASP A 26 -3.74 3.73 4.03
N GLN A 27 -4.69 4.18 3.19
CA GLN A 27 -6.01 4.59 3.66
C GLN A 27 -6.77 3.43 4.32
N ALA A 28 -6.67 2.23 3.77
CA ALA A 28 -7.29 1.05 4.34
C ALA A 28 -6.69 0.69 5.71
N VAL A 29 -5.35 0.74 5.84
CA VAL A 29 -4.67 0.54 7.12
C VAL A 29 -5.10 1.61 8.14
N ILE A 30 -5.14 2.87 7.73
CA ILE A 30 -5.58 3.98 8.60
C ILE A 30 -7.01 3.77 9.09
N GLY A 31 -7.91 3.30 8.23
CA GLY A 31 -9.30 3.01 8.58
C GLY A 31 -9.44 1.97 9.70
N TYR A 32 -8.69 0.87 9.63
CA TYR A 32 -8.75 -0.20 10.64
C TYR A 32 -7.92 0.10 11.89
N CYS A 33 -6.84 0.86 11.76
CA CYS A 33 -5.82 1.01 12.78
C CYS A 33 -5.71 2.42 13.35
N LYS A 34 -6.68 3.30 13.11
CA LYS A 34 -6.62 4.73 13.47
C LYS A 34 -6.15 4.98 14.92
N SER A 35 -6.70 4.26 15.88
CA SER A 35 -6.37 4.43 17.31
C SER A 35 -4.93 3.98 17.61
N ASP A 36 -4.51 2.84 17.06
CA ASP A 36 -3.14 2.33 17.20
C ASP A 36 -2.13 3.23 16.49
N ILE A 37 -2.47 3.82 15.35
CA ILE A 37 -1.60 4.76 14.63
C ILE A 37 -1.38 6.02 15.46
N GLN A 38 -2.42 6.58 16.06
CA GLN A 38 -2.29 7.77 16.89
C GLN A 38 -1.45 7.51 18.16
N ARG A 39 -1.55 6.31 18.73
CA ARG A 39 -0.85 5.96 19.97
C ARG A 39 0.57 5.47 19.76
N LEU A 40 0.81 4.69 18.70
CA LEU A 40 2.08 3.99 18.45
C LEU A 40 2.91 4.67 17.35
N CYS A 41 2.27 5.40 16.43
CA CYS A 41 2.91 5.96 15.22
C CYS A 41 2.56 7.45 14.97
N PRO A 42 2.57 8.35 15.98
CA PRO A 42 2.07 9.72 15.83
C PRO A 42 2.84 10.57 14.79
N ASP A 43 4.14 10.35 14.66
CA ASP A 43 5.02 11.09 13.72
C ASP A 43 5.15 10.42 12.33
N VAL A 44 4.43 9.31 12.09
CA VAL A 44 4.53 8.58 10.83
C VAL A 44 3.57 9.15 9.82
N GLN A 45 4.12 9.83 8.81
CA GLN A 45 3.31 10.33 7.71
C GLN A 45 2.72 9.18 6.87
N PRO A 46 1.46 9.30 6.44
CA PRO A 46 0.81 8.31 5.59
C PRO A 46 1.48 8.19 4.22
N GLY A 47 1.29 7.04 3.57
CA GLY A 47 1.78 6.78 2.23
C GLY A 47 3.07 5.95 2.19
N GLY A 48 3.21 5.19 1.11
CA GLY A 48 4.38 4.34 0.87
C GLY A 48 4.50 3.18 1.86
N GLY A 49 3.43 2.80 2.56
CA GLY A 49 3.45 1.71 3.54
C GLY A 49 4.21 2.02 4.83
N ARG A 50 4.60 3.28 5.08
CA ARG A 50 5.33 3.68 6.29
C ARG A 50 4.56 3.38 7.58
N ILE A 51 3.25 3.62 7.57
CA ILE A 51 2.39 3.31 8.72
C ILE A 51 2.36 1.82 9.00
N LEU A 52 2.26 0.98 7.97
CA LEU A 52 2.31 -0.47 8.13
C LEU A 52 3.65 -0.92 8.73
N GLN A 53 4.76 -0.32 8.30
CA GLN A 53 6.09 -0.60 8.84
C GLN A 53 6.14 -0.29 10.34
N CYS A 54 5.63 0.87 10.76
CA CYS A 54 5.57 1.25 12.16
C CYS A 54 4.70 0.28 12.98
N LEU A 55 3.48 -0.01 12.52
CA LEU A 55 2.58 -0.96 13.20
C LEU A 55 3.20 -2.36 13.33
N LYS A 56 3.98 -2.81 12.33
CA LYS A 56 4.71 -4.09 12.42
C LYS A 56 5.78 -4.09 13.52
N SER A 57 6.46 -2.97 13.74
CA SER A 57 7.41 -2.83 14.84
C SER A 57 6.71 -2.88 16.21
N HIS A 58 5.48 -2.36 16.29
CA HIS A 58 4.66 -2.35 17.50
C HIS A 58 3.58 -3.45 17.54
N LYS A 59 3.78 -4.56 16.82
CA LYS A 59 2.77 -5.62 16.65
C LYS A 59 2.23 -6.21 17.96
N GLN A 60 3.02 -6.17 19.03
CA GLN A 60 2.67 -6.71 20.35
C GLN A 60 1.83 -5.72 21.18
N GLU A 61 1.97 -4.42 20.90
CA GLU A 61 1.29 -3.34 21.61
C GLU A 61 0.00 -2.91 20.90
N MET A 62 -0.16 -3.33 19.64
CA MET A 62 -1.29 -3.05 18.78
C MET A 62 -2.56 -3.78 19.25
N THR A 63 -3.72 -3.15 19.09
CA THR A 63 -4.98 -3.77 19.46
C THR A 63 -5.31 -4.98 18.57
N VAL A 64 -6.08 -5.93 19.14
CA VAL A 64 -6.60 -7.09 18.40
C VAL A 64 -7.41 -6.67 17.17
N GLY A 65 -8.17 -5.56 17.27
CA GLY A 65 -8.97 -5.02 16.18
C GLY A 65 -8.12 -4.62 14.97
N CYS A 66 -7.04 -3.88 15.19
CA CYS A 66 -6.12 -3.50 14.11
C CYS A 66 -5.40 -4.72 13.51
N ALA A 67 -4.96 -5.69 14.34
CA ALA A 67 -4.33 -6.91 13.86
C ALA A 67 -5.25 -7.71 12.93
N GLN A 68 -6.52 -7.86 13.31
CA GLN A 68 -7.53 -8.52 12.47
C GLN A 68 -7.83 -7.73 11.20
N GLY A 69 -7.91 -6.39 11.29
CA GLY A 69 -8.06 -5.51 10.13
C GLY A 69 -6.96 -5.71 9.09
N LEU A 70 -5.70 -5.71 9.53
CA LEU A 70 -4.55 -5.97 8.65
C LEU A 70 -4.60 -7.35 7.99
N ALA A 71 -5.03 -8.38 8.72
CA ALA A 71 -5.19 -9.72 8.15
C ALA A 71 -6.27 -9.75 7.04
N LYS A 72 -7.40 -9.05 7.24
CA LYS A 72 -8.46 -8.92 6.23
C LYS A 72 -8.00 -8.18 4.98
N LEU A 73 -7.24 -7.09 5.14
CA LEU A 73 -6.68 -6.35 4.02
C LEU A 73 -5.73 -7.22 3.18
N LYS A 74 -4.90 -8.03 3.85
CA LYS A 74 -3.96 -8.93 3.18
C LYS A 74 -4.68 -10.03 2.38
N ALA A 75 -5.79 -10.55 2.90
CA ALA A 75 -6.61 -11.54 2.23
C ALA A 75 -7.34 -11.00 0.98
N GLY A 76 -7.71 -9.70 0.97
CA GLY A 76 -8.38 -9.06 -0.16
C GLY A 76 -7.47 -8.67 -1.33
N MET A 77 -6.16 -8.53 -1.09
CA MET A 77 -5.19 -8.01 -2.08
C MET A 77 -4.52 -9.10 -2.95
N GLY A 78 -4.79 -10.38 -2.66
CA GLY A 78 -4.25 -11.54 -3.39
C GLY A 78 -5.27 -12.29 -4.25
N LYS A 79 -6.42 -11.66 -4.55
CA LYS A 79 -7.47 -12.20 -5.43
C LYS A 79 -7.47 -11.51 -6.78
#